data_AF-A0A268HHM1-F1
#
_entry.id   AF-A0A268HHM1-F1
#
_cell.length_a   1.000
_cell.length_b   1.000
_cell.length_c   1.000
_cell.angle_alpha   90.00
_cell.angle_beta   90.00
_cell.angle_gamma   90.00
#
_symmetry.space_group_name_H-M   'P 1'
#
loop_
_entity.id
_entity.type
_entity.pdbx_description
1 polymer ?
#
loop_
_entity_poly.entity_id
_entity_poly.type
_entity_poly.pdbx_seq_one_letter_code
_entity_poly.pdbx_strand_id
1 'polypeptide(L)'
;MKAFFITLICICVLAIVGTGIYFFLSQEENDTASGKENEAPQQEQLPAEVPEEKELKPVEKGEGASQLEELSGDTKDFLSTFTYETYDEQIAYQNEELVKQIISDQHAYLNDLTGWGHIDNVDIGYLAQSEEWQQLQEDVERLRTEGFAPSEAVNDMWNAEAFMRIATDSADLNSLRYVHRIFHDIDAEINGAEVDKVWGATRAFGAETETQELYAYIKG
;
A
#
# COMPACT_ATOMS: atom_id res chain seq x y z
N MET A 1 -25.25 -26.06 -43.62
CA MET A 1 -24.39 -25.31 -42.67
C MET A 1 -25.07 -24.05 -42.12
N LYS A 2 -25.62 -23.13 -42.93
CA LYS A 2 -26.24 -21.88 -42.42
C LYS A 2 -27.40 -22.08 -41.40
N ALA A 3 -28.26 -23.08 -41.59
CA ALA A 3 -29.35 -23.37 -40.66
C ALA A 3 -28.86 -23.85 -39.28
N PHE A 4 -27.74 -24.57 -39.22
CA PHE A 4 -27.18 -25.07 -37.96
C PHE A 4 -26.61 -23.93 -37.10
N PHE A 5 -25.92 -22.97 -37.73
CA PHE A 5 -25.40 -21.80 -37.05
C PHE A 5 -26.49 -20.89 -36.48
N ILE A 6 -27.60 -20.71 -37.21
CA ILE A 6 -28.74 -19.90 -36.71
C ILE A 6 -29.37 -20.57 -35.48
N THR A 7 -29.52 -21.90 -35.51
CA THR A 7 -30.11 -22.64 -34.37
C THR A 7 -29.21 -22.57 -33.13
N LEU A 8 -27.89 -22.64 -33.30
CA LEU A 8 -26.92 -22.54 -32.20
C LEU A 8 -26.94 -21.13 -31.56
N ILE A 9 -27.01 -20.08 -32.37
CA ILE A 9 -27.08 -18.69 -31.87
C ILE A 9 -28.37 -18.47 -31.07
N CYS A 10 -29.52 -19.00 -31.52
CA CYS A 10 -30.77 -18.89 -30.78
C CYS A 10 -30.71 -19.58 -29.40
N ILE A 11 -30.02 -20.72 -29.29
CA ILE A 11 -29.85 -21.42 -28.01
C ILE A 11 -28.95 -20.61 -27.06
N CYS A 12 -27.85 -20.04 -27.55
CA CYS A 12 -26.97 -19.20 -26.74
C CYS A 12 -27.67 -17.94 -26.21
N VAL A 13 -28.50 -17.28 -27.03
CA VAL A 13 -29.26 -16.09 -26.59
C VAL A 13 -30.28 -16.45 -25.52
N LEU A 14 -30.98 -17.58 -25.65
CA LEU A 14 -31.94 -18.04 -24.62
C LEU A 14 -31.26 -18.37 -23.30
N ALA A 15 -30.06 -18.96 -23.33
CA ALA A 15 -29.29 -19.25 -22.13
C ALA A 15 -28.85 -17.98 -21.38
N ILE A 16 -28.37 -16.96 -22.11
CA ILE A 16 -27.90 -15.68 -21.52
C ILE A 16 -29.07 -14.88 -20.91
N VAL A 17 -30.22 -14.83 -21.60
CA VAL A 17 -31.40 -14.13 -21.07
C VAL A 17 -31.98 -14.87 -19.86
N GLY A 18 -31.98 -16.21 -19.89
CA GLY A 18 -32.43 -17.03 -18.77
C GLY A 18 -31.60 -16.86 -17.50
N THR A 19 -30.27 -16.82 -17.61
CA THR A 19 -29.38 -16.61 -16.46
C THR A 19 -29.45 -15.20 -15.90
N GLY A 20 -29.62 -14.17 -16.76
CA GLY A 20 -29.79 -12.78 -16.32
C GLY A 20 -31.06 -12.57 -15.49
N ILE A 21 -32.19 -13.15 -15.92
CA ILE A 21 -33.46 -13.06 -15.16
C ILE A 21 -33.35 -13.81 -13.82
N TYR A 22 -32.71 -14.98 -13.80
CA TYR A 22 -32.50 -15.73 -12.55
C TYR A 22 -31.67 -14.93 -11.53
N PHE A 23 -30.59 -14.27 -11.97
CA PHE A 23 -29.74 -13.47 -11.09
C PHE A 23 -30.46 -12.22 -10.56
N PHE A 24 -31.24 -11.55 -11.41
CA PHE A 24 -32.03 -10.38 -11.01
C PHE A 24 -33.13 -10.73 -10.00
N LEU A 25 -33.87 -11.83 -10.22
CA LEU A 25 -34.87 -12.29 -9.25
C LEU A 25 -34.25 -12.79 -7.93
N SER A 26 -33.01 -13.29 -7.97
CA SER A 26 -32.28 -13.71 -6.75
C SER A 26 -31.75 -12.54 -5.92
N GLN A 27 -31.64 -11.34 -6.50
CA GLN A 27 -31.30 -10.12 -5.75
C GLN A 27 -32.52 -9.55 -4.99
N GLU A 28 -33.73 -9.74 -5.51
CA GLU A 28 -34.95 -9.16 -4.92
C GLU A 28 -35.41 -9.85 -3.61
N GLU A 29 -34.98 -11.10 -3.35
CA GLU A 29 -35.31 -11.81 -2.10
C GLU A 29 -34.46 -11.40 -0.87
N ASN A 30 -33.38 -10.62 -1.04
CA ASN A 30 -32.50 -10.25 0.08
C ASN A 30 -32.76 -8.86 0.68
N ASP A 31 -33.65 -8.04 0.11
CA ASP A 31 -33.85 -6.63 0.53
C ASP A 31 -35.17 -6.33 1.27
N THR A 32 -35.85 -7.33 1.84
CA THR A 32 -37.06 -7.09 2.65
C THR A 32 -37.13 -7.85 3.97
N ALA A 33 -36.60 -7.24 5.04
CA ALA A 33 -37.10 -7.36 6.41
C ALA A 33 -36.56 -6.20 7.27
N SER A 34 -37.27 -5.08 7.35
CA SER A 34 -38.29 -4.77 8.38
C SER A 34 -37.73 -4.00 9.56
N GLY A 35 -37.92 -2.67 9.54
CA GLY A 35 -37.86 -1.84 10.74
C GLY A 35 -39.03 -2.08 11.68
N LYS A 36 -38.83 -1.72 12.95
CA LYS A 36 -39.86 -1.29 13.90
C LYS A 36 -39.23 -0.44 15.01
N GLU A 37 -39.74 0.78 15.14
CA GLU A 37 -39.47 1.74 16.22
C GLU A 37 -39.99 1.23 17.58
N ASN A 38 -39.35 1.69 18.66
CA ASN A 38 -40.04 2.27 19.82
C ASN A 38 -39.06 3.00 20.76
N GLU A 39 -39.60 4.03 21.41
CA GLU A 39 -38.99 5.19 22.06
C GLU A 39 -38.19 4.95 23.38
N ALA A 40 -37.45 6.01 23.75
CA ALA A 40 -36.50 6.18 24.87
C ALA A 40 -37.10 6.13 26.30
N PRO A 41 -36.24 6.18 27.35
CA PRO A 41 -35.93 7.49 27.93
C PRO A 41 -34.46 7.71 28.34
N GLN A 42 -34.12 9.00 28.47
CA GLN A 42 -32.85 9.62 28.87
C GLN A 42 -32.29 9.14 30.22
N GLN A 43 -30.96 9.08 30.36
CA GLN A 43 -30.26 9.58 31.54
C GLN A 43 -28.75 9.86 31.31
N GLU A 44 -28.36 11.07 31.72
CA GLU A 44 -27.09 11.52 32.34
C GLU A 44 -25.74 11.48 31.59
N GLN A 45 -25.19 12.68 31.42
CA GLN A 45 -23.78 12.99 31.17
C GLN A 45 -22.93 12.77 32.44
N LEU A 46 -21.68 12.31 32.27
CA LEU A 46 -20.43 12.73 32.96
C LEU A 46 -19.23 11.96 32.33
N PRO A 47 -17.96 12.39 32.50
CA PRO A 47 -16.98 12.47 31.42
C PRO A 47 -15.75 11.56 31.56
N ALA A 48 -15.03 11.45 30.43
CA ALA A 48 -13.60 11.17 30.26
C ALA A 48 -13.06 9.81 30.70
N GLU A 49 -12.67 8.99 29.71
CA GLU A 49 -11.49 8.13 29.82
C GLU A 49 -10.63 8.33 28.57
N VAL A 50 -9.38 8.75 28.82
CA VAL A 50 -8.27 8.77 27.88
C VAL A 50 -7.95 7.31 27.51
N PRO A 51 -7.77 6.95 26.23
CA PRO A 51 -7.34 5.61 25.89
C PRO A 51 -5.97 5.33 26.52
N GLU A 52 -5.98 4.34 27.40
CA GLU A 52 -4.85 3.69 28.02
C GLU A 52 -3.79 3.37 26.96
N GLU A 53 -2.55 3.84 27.16
CA GLU A 53 -1.36 3.43 26.41
C GLU A 53 -1.34 1.90 26.38
N LYS A 54 -1.67 1.33 25.22
CA LYS A 54 -1.35 -0.07 24.95
C LYS A 54 0.16 -0.18 25.03
N GLU A 55 0.65 -0.86 26.06
CA GLU A 55 2.02 -1.36 26.12
C GLU A 55 2.34 -2.01 24.76
N LEU A 56 3.20 -1.35 23.99
CA LEU A 56 3.78 -1.89 22.78
C LEU A 56 4.50 -3.18 23.19
N LYS A 57 3.94 -4.32 22.77
CA LYS A 57 4.62 -5.59 22.90
C LYS A 57 5.93 -5.47 22.12
N PRO A 58 7.04 -6.07 22.60
CA PRO A 58 8.28 -6.11 21.85
C PRO A 58 7.98 -6.63 20.45
N VAL A 59 8.32 -5.84 19.43
CA VAL A 59 8.33 -6.28 18.03
C VAL A 59 9.13 -7.58 18.02
N GLU A 60 8.46 -8.70 17.73
CA GLU A 60 9.18 -9.94 17.48
C GLU A 60 10.17 -9.65 16.36
N LYS A 61 11.45 -9.94 16.57
CA LYS A 61 12.46 -9.86 15.53
C LYS A 61 11.99 -10.75 14.37
N GLY A 62 11.33 -10.14 13.39
CA GLY A 62 11.05 -10.79 12.12
C GLY A 62 12.37 -11.22 11.50
N GLU A 63 12.35 -12.29 10.71
CA GLU A 63 13.53 -12.90 10.09
C GLU A 63 14.41 -11.90 9.30
N GLY A 64 13.86 -10.74 8.90
CA GLY A 64 14.58 -9.64 8.24
C GLY A 64 15.50 -8.80 9.13
N ALA A 65 15.16 -8.59 10.41
CA ALA A 65 15.96 -7.74 11.31
C ALA A 65 17.36 -8.31 11.60
N SER A 66 17.53 -9.64 11.51
CA SER A 66 18.85 -10.28 11.66
C SER A 66 19.78 -10.11 10.45
N GLN A 67 19.29 -9.66 9.29
CA GLN A 67 20.07 -9.54 8.06
C GLN A 67 20.69 -8.14 7.86
N LEU A 68 20.34 -7.17 8.72
CA LEU A 68 20.89 -5.81 8.69
C LEU A 68 22.38 -5.76 9.06
N GLU A 69 22.94 -6.81 9.66
CA GLU A 69 24.37 -6.89 10.01
C GLU A 69 25.27 -7.02 8.77
N GLU A 70 24.75 -7.54 7.65
CA GLU A 70 25.52 -7.82 6.42
C GLU A 70 25.41 -6.73 5.34
N LEU A 71 24.76 -5.60 5.63
CA LEU A 71 24.59 -4.51 4.66
C LEU A 71 25.93 -3.96 4.15
N SER A 72 25.92 -3.48 2.90
CA SER A 72 27.10 -2.84 2.29
C SER A 72 27.52 -1.58 3.05
N GLY A 73 28.76 -1.14 2.85
CA GLY A 73 29.26 0.08 3.48
C GLY A 73 28.44 1.31 3.12
N ASP A 74 28.04 1.45 1.86
CA ASP A 74 27.22 2.57 1.38
C ASP A 74 25.85 2.60 2.05
N THR A 75 25.16 1.46 2.12
CA THR A 75 23.85 1.37 2.79
C THR A 75 23.98 1.62 4.29
N LYS A 76 25.01 1.10 4.96
CA LYS A 76 25.26 1.40 6.39
C LYS A 76 25.48 2.89 6.63
N ASP A 77 26.27 3.54 5.77
CA ASP A 77 26.56 4.96 5.88
C ASP A 77 25.28 5.79 5.67
N PHE A 78 24.47 5.45 4.67
CA PHE A 78 23.15 6.04 4.44
C PHE A 78 22.24 5.89 5.66
N LEU A 79 22.01 4.67 6.14
CA LEU A 79 21.10 4.40 7.26
C LEU A 79 21.59 5.01 8.58
N SER A 80 22.91 5.17 8.75
CA SER A 80 23.48 5.81 9.95
C SER A 80 23.14 7.30 10.03
N THR A 81 23.10 7.98 8.88
CA THR A 81 22.76 9.41 8.77
C THR A 81 21.28 9.66 8.55
N PHE A 82 20.52 8.62 8.19
CA PHE A 82 19.08 8.67 8.02
C PHE A 82 18.35 9.16 9.28
N THR A 83 17.61 10.26 9.11
CA THR A 83 16.73 10.89 10.09
C THR A 83 15.57 11.53 9.33
N TYR A 84 14.44 11.70 10.00
CA TYR A 84 13.33 12.46 9.45
C TYR A 84 13.55 13.95 9.60
N GLU A 85 13.11 14.70 8.60
CA GLU A 85 12.82 16.11 8.76
C GLU A 85 11.40 16.28 9.34
N THR A 86 11.17 17.37 10.07
CA THR A 86 9.84 17.68 10.62
C THR A 86 9.12 18.62 9.67
N TYR A 87 7.91 18.23 9.26
CA TYR A 87 7.06 19.06 8.42
C TYR A 87 5.72 19.31 9.10
N ASP A 88 5.17 20.51 8.91
CA ASP A 88 3.81 20.83 9.35
C ASP A 88 2.75 20.26 8.39
N GLU A 89 3.13 20.07 7.12
CA GLU A 89 2.26 19.60 6.04
C GLU A 89 2.47 18.10 5.80
N GLN A 90 1.36 17.34 5.73
CA GLN A 90 1.39 15.93 5.33
C GLN A 90 1.82 15.78 3.88
N ILE A 91 1.29 16.66 3.01
CA ILE A 91 1.55 16.64 1.58
C ILE A 91 1.61 18.05 1.03
N ALA A 92 2.61 18.29 0.18
CA ALA A 92 2.71 19.48 -0.64
C ALA A 92 3.32 19.11 -1.99
N TYR A 93 2.86 19.73 -3.07
CA TYR A 93 3.31 19.42 -4.42
C TYR A 93 4.15 20.55 -5.01
N GLN A 94 5.29 20.18 -5.61
CA GLN A 94 5.93 21.00 -6.64
C GLN A 94 5.29 20.73 -8.01
N ASN A 95 4.99 19.46 -8.29
CA ASN A 95 4.34 19.02 -9.52
C ASN A 95 3.37 17.85 -9.24
N GLU A 96 2.10 18.16 -9.01
CA GLU A 96 1.08 17.18 -8.64
C GLU A 96 0.86 16.12 -9.73
N GLU A 97 0.80 16.52 -11.00
CA GLU A 97 0.56 15.57 -12.11
C GLU A 97 1.69 14.54 -12.22
N LEU A 98 2.94 15.00 -12.09
CA LEU A 98 4.10 14.11 -12.08
C LEU A 98 4.02 13.11 -10.91
N VAL A 99 3.67 13.60 -9.72
CA VAL A 99 3.54 12.77 -8.52
C VAL A 99 2.48 11.70 -8.73
N LYS A 100 1.28 12.10 -9.16
CA LYS A 100 0.16 11.19 -9.42
C LYS A 100 0.53 10.10 -10.43
N GLN A 101 1.18 10.50 -11.53
CA GLN A 101 1.61 9.55 -12.55
C GLN A 101 2.63 8.55 -12.00
N ILE A 102 3.73 9.03 -11.40
CA ILE A 102 4.78 8.14 -10.88
C ILE A 102 4.21 7.18 -9.84
N ILE A 103 3.41 7.66 -8.88
CA ILE A 103 2.86 6.79 -7.84
C ILE A 103 2.00 5.68 -8.45
N SER A 104 1.13 6.01 -9.41
CA SER A 104 0.27 5.02 -10.05
C SER A 104 1.08 4.00 -10.85
N ASP A 105 2.06 4.45 -11.64
CA ASP A 105 2.93 3.58 -12.45
C ASP A 105 3.74 2.64 -11.56
N GLN A 106 4.32 3.17 -10.46
CA GLN A 106 5.16 2.39 -9.55
C GLN A 106 4.35 1.48 -8.63
N HIS A 107 3.14 1.86 -8.21
CA HIS A 107 2.23 0.95 -7.52
C HIS A 107 1.86 -0.24 -8.42
N ALA A 108 1.55 0.00 -9.70
CA ALA A 108 1.25 -1.07 -10.64
C ALA A 108 2.43 -2.04 -10.83
N TYR A 109 3.66 -1.50 -10.97
CA TYR A 109 4.88 -2.30 -11.03
C TYR A 109 5.08 -3.16 -9.76
N LEU A 110 4.97 -2.55 -8.58
CA LEU A 110 5.16 -3.23 -7.31
C LEU A 110 4.09 -4.29 -7.06
N ASN A 111 2.87 -4.08 -7.55
CA ASN A 111 1.81 -5.07 -7.50
C ASN A 111 2.11 -6.29 -8.38
N ASP A 112 2.67 -6.12 -9.58
CA ASP A 112 3.13 -7.23 -10.42
C ASP A 112 4.29 -8.00 -9.76
N LEU A 113 5.26 -7.26 -9.22
CA LEU A 113 6.45 -7.80 -8.59
C LEU A 113 6.14 -8.58 -7.31
N THR A 114 5.21 -8.11 -6.48
CA THR A 114 5.04 -8.59 -5.11
C THR A 114 3.63 -9.09 -4.75
N GLY A 115 2.64 -8.84 -5.60
CA GLY A 115 1.25 -9.21 -5.36
C GLY A 115 1.00 -10.71 -5.33
N TRP A 116 -0.12 -11.13 -4.71
CA TRP A 116 -0.67 -12.51 -4.77
C TRP A 116 0.31 -13.67 -4.48
N GLY A 117 1.31 -13.44 -3.62
CA GLY A 117 2.32 -14.45 -3.26
C GLY A 117 3.54 -14.52 -4.19
N HIS A 118 3.65 -13.61 -5.16
CA HIS A 118 4.84 -13.50 -6.04
C HIS A 118 6.10 -13.14 -5.26
N ILE A 119 5.95 -12.34 -4.20
CA ILE A 119 7.08 -11.83 -3.43
C ILE A 119 7.97 -12.92 -2.84
N ASP A 120 7.42 -14.09 -2.49
CA ASP A 120 8.20 -15.18 -1.89
C ASP A 120 9.16 -15.84 -2.90
N ASN A 121 9.04 -15.50 -4.19
CA ASN A 121 9.86 -16.02 -5.30
C ASN A 121 10.67 -14.94 -6.01
N VAL A 122 10.73 -13.72 -5.47
CA VAL A 122 11.51 -12.63 -6.08
C VAL A 122 13.01 -12.94 -5.97
N ASP A 123 13.67 -13.01 -7.12
CA ASP A 123 15.14 -13.04 -7.18
C ASP A 123 15.67 -11.62 -7.01
N ILE A 124 16.03 -11.27 -5.78
CA ILE A 124 16.56 -9.94 -5.44
C ILE A 124 17.84 -9.61 -6.20
N GLY A 125 18.71 -10.60 -6.44
CA GLY A 125 19.98 -10.39 -7.14
C GLY A 125 19.77 -10.01 -8.60
N TYR A 126 18.74 -10.57 -9.24
CA TYR A 126 18.28 -10.16 -10.56
C TYR A 126 17.51 -8.83 -10.52
N LEU A 127 16.62 -8.64 -9.54
CA LEU A 127 15.83 -7.42 -9.36
C LEU A 127 16.73 -6.19 -9.32
N ALA A 128 17.80 -6.21 -8.53
CA ALA A 128 18.75 -5.11 -8.39
C ALA A 128 19.42 -4.69 -9.73
N GLN A 129 19.38 -5.54 -10.75
CA GLN A 129 19.93 -5.28 -12.09
C GLN A 129 18.85 -4.99 -13.13
N SER A 130 17.57 -5.13 -12.79
CA SER A 130 16.46 -4.89 -13.72
C SER A 130 16.30 -3.40 -14.04
N GLU A 131 15.88 -3.10 -15.27
CA GLU A 131 15.62 -1.72 -15.71
C GLU A 131 14.46 -1.12 -14.93
N GLU A 132 13.45 -1.92 -14.61
CA GLU A 132 12.27 -1.51 -13.86
C GLU A 132 12.60 -1.12 -12.42
N TRP A 133 13.50 -1.85 -11.77
CA TRP A 133 13.96 -1.49 -10.42
C TRP A 133 14.79 -0.21 -10.42
N GLN A 134 15.67 -0.04 -11.40
CA GLN A 134 16.43 1.20 -11.56
C GLN A 134 15.50 2.39 -11.83
N GLN A 135 14.47 2.20 -12.65
CA GLN A 135 13.45 3.21 -12.89
C GLN A 135 12.70 3.57 -11.61
N LEU A 136 12.33 2.61 -10.76
CA LEU A 136 11.74 2.87 -9.45
C LEU A 136 12.68 3.71 -8.56
N GLN A 137 13.98 3.42 -8.55
CA GLN A 137 14.97 4.21 -7.79
C GLN A 137 15.03 5.66 -8.28
N GLU A 138 15.07 5.85 -9.60
CA GLU A 138 15.06 7.18 -10.22
C GLU A 138 13.76 7.93 -9.91
N ASP A 139 12.63 7.23 -9.97
CA ASP A 139 11.32 7.84 -9.71
C ASP A 139 11.11 8.21 -8.25
N VAL A 140 11.63 7.44 -7.29
CA VAL A 140 11.68 7.82 -5.87
C VAL A 140 12.48 9.12 -5.68
N GLU A 141 13.62 9.26 -6.35
CA GLU A 141 14.41 10.50 -6.31
C GLU A 141 13.67 11.67 -6.98
N ARG A 142 13.02 11.44 -8.12
CA ARG A 142 12.22 12.47 -8.81
C ARG A 142 11.02 12.90 -7.97
N LEU A 143 10.38 12.00 -7.25
CA LEU A 143 9.31 12.34 -6.31
C LEU A 143 9.82 13.29 -5.22
N ARG A 144 11.05 13.13 -4.72
CA ARG A 144 11.62 14.06 -3.72
C ARG A 144 12.05 15.40 -4.30
N THR A 145 12.63 15.39 -5.50
CA THR A 145 13.32 16.56 -6.04
C THR A 145 12.42 17.42 -6.94
N GLU A 146 11.51 16.78 -7.68
CA GLU A 146 10.66 17.43 -8.69
C GLU A 146 9.16 17.30 -8.36
N GLY A 147 8.77 16.27 -7.60
CA GLY A 147 7.38 15.93 -7.33
C GLY A 147 6.80 16.66 -6.13
N PHE A 148 7.23 16.28 -4.94
CA PHE A 148 6.78 16.82 -3.67
C PHE A 148 7.53 18.09 -3.30
N ALA A 149 6.81 19.05 -2.72
CA ALA A 149 7.39 20.15 -1.96
C ALA A 149 7.64 19.68 -0.51
N PRO A 150 8.39 20.44 0.32
CA PRO A 150 8.65 20.10 1.72
C PRO A 150 7.38 19.66 2.48
N SER A 151 7.29 18.38 2.83
CA SER A 151 6.14 17.72 3.47
C SER A 151 6.50 16.31 3.96
N GLU A 152 5.67 15.69 4.80
CA GLU A 152 5.90 14.32 5.28
C GLU A 152 5.99 13.29 4.14
N ALA A 153 5.34 13.54 2.99
CA ALA A 153 5.50 12.70 1.79
C ALA A 153 6.96 12.62 1.29
N VAL A 154 7.80 13.62 1.57
CA VAL A 154 9.25 13.56 1.30
C VAL A 154 9.93 12.52 2.21
N ASN A 155 9.54 12.46 3.49
CA ASN A 155 10.03 11.42 4.40
C ASN A 155 9.59 10.02 3.95
N ASP A 156 8.42 9.89 3.32
CA ASP A 156 7.96 8.61 2.76
C ASP A 156 8.84 8.13 1.61
N MET A 157 9.32 9.04 0.76
CA MET A 157 10.26 8.70 -0.30
C MET A 157 11.66 8.38 0.26
N TRP A 158 12.04 8.99 1.37
CA TRP A 158 13.24 8.59 2.09
C TRP A 158 13.12 7.19 2.70
N ASN A 159 11.96 6.85 3.26
CA ASN A 159 11.66 5.48 3.72
C ASN A 159 11.70 4.48 2.57
N ALA A 160 11.09 4.81 1.43
CA ALA A 160 11.13 3.96 0.25
C ALA A 160 12.57 3.65 -0.17
N GLU A 161 13.44 4.66 -0.30
CA GLU A 161 14.84 4.43 -0.62
C GLU A 161 15.56 3.57 0.43
N ALA A 162 15.34 3.83 1.73
CA ALA A 162 15.95 3.04 2.80
C ALA A 162 15.59 1.55 2.65
N PHE A 163 14.31 1.24 2.46
CA PHE A 163 13.85 -0.12 2.25
C PHE A 163 14.34 -0.72 0.94
N MET A 164 14.41 0.06 -0.15
CA MET A 164 14.98 -0.42 -1.41
C MET A 164 16.43 -0.87 -1.24
N ARG A 165 17.25 -0.07 -0.53
CA ARG A 165 18.66 -0.39 -0.24
C ARG A 165 18.79 -1.65 0.64
N ILE A 166 17.99 -1.74 1.70
CA ILE A 166 17.98 -2.94 2.57
C ILE A 166 17.56 -4.17 1.76
N ALA A 167 16.49 -4.07 0.98
CA ALA A 167 16.00 -5.15 0.15
C ALA A 167 17.10 -5.69 -0.77
N THR A 168 17.82 -4.83 -1.49
CA THR A 168 18.87 -5.25 -2.43
C THR A 168 20.14 -5.75 -1.76
N ASP A 169 20.54 -5.15 -0.64
CA ASP A 169 21.81 -5.48 0.01
C ASP A 169 21.75 -6.75 0.86
N SER A 170 20.60 -7.00 1.50
CA SER A 170 20.44 -8.14 2.41
C SER A 170 19.45 -9.20 1.91
N ALA A 171 18.90 -9.04 0.70
CA ALA A 171 17.82 -9.87 0.17
C ALA A 171 16.57 -9.90 1.08
N ASP A 172 16.30 -8.80 1.76
CA ASP A 172 15.21 -8.73 2.73
C ASP A 172 13.86 -8.46 2.04
N LEU A 173 13.06 -9.53 1.92
CA LEU A 173 11.73 -9.46 1.30
C LEU A 173 10.76 -8.56 2.09
N ASN A 174 10.95 -8.38 3.40
CA ASN A 174 10.09 -7.50 4.20
C ASN A 174 10.29 -6.03 3.82
N SER A 175 11.52 -5.61 3.56
CA SER A 175 11.81 -4.28 3.02
C SER A 175 11.13 -4.08 1.68
N LEU A 176 11.16 -5.07 0.79
CA LEU A 176 10.42 -5.01 -0.47
C LEU A 176 8.89 -4.89 -0.25
N ARG A 177 8.33 -5.56 0.78
CA ARG A 177 6.91 -5.36 1.18
C ARG A 177 6.66 -3.92 1.63
N TYR A 178 7.57 -3.31 2.37
CA TYR A 178 7.39 -1.94 2.83
C TYR A 178 7.45 -0.94 1.67
N VAL A 179 8.33 -1.14 0.68
CA VAL A 179 8.33 -0.33 -0.55
C VAL A 179 6.97 -0.40 -1.25
N HIS A 180 6.43 -1.60 -1.46
CA HIS A 180 5.10 -1.76 -2.04
C HIS A 180 4.02 -1.06 -1.19
N ARG A 181 4.00 -1.26 0.13
CA ARG A 181 2.98 -0.67 1.01
C ARG A 181 3.02 0.86 1.04
N ILE A 182 4.21 1.46 0.97
CA ILE A 182 4.35 2.92 0.87
C ILE A 182 3.66 3.42 -0.40
N PHE A 183 4.02 2.88 -1.56
CA PHE A 183 3.41 3.31 -2.84
C PHE A 183 1.92 2.99 -2.91
N HIS A 184 1.52 1.85 -2.40
CA HIS A 184 0.13 1.43 -2.29
C HIS A 184 -0.70 2.44 -1.48
N ASP A 185 -0.28 2.74 -0.25
CA ASP A 185 -1.01 3.66 0.65
C ASP A 185 -1.04 5.08 0.08
N ILE A 186 0.07 5.54 -0.52
CA ILE A 186 0.11 6.84 -1.19
C ILE A 186 -0.82 6.88 -2.41
N ASP A 187 -0.89 5.81 -3.23
CA ASP A 187 -1.77 5.76 -4.41
C ASP A 187 -3.25 5.78 -4.01
N ALA A 188 -3.59 5.07 -2.94
CA ALA A 188 -4.93 5.11 -2.36
C ALA A 188 -5.34 6.54 -1.95
N GLU A 189 -4.45 7.27 -1.28
CA GLU A 189 -4.74 8.61 -0.76
C GLU A 189 -4.68 9.71 -1.83
N ILE A 190 -3.67 9.69 -2.70
CA ILE A 190 -3.42 10.76 -3.68
C ILE A 190 -4.25 10.57 -4.96
N ASN A 191 -4.35 9.33 -5.44
CA ASN A 191 -5.01 9.01 -6.71
C ASN A 191 -6.41 8.42 -6.51
N GLY A 192 -6.79 8.07 -5.27
CA GLY A 192 -8.08 7.42 -5.01
C GLY A 192 -8.12 5.99 -5.58
N ALA A 193 -6.97 5.32 -5.66
CA ALA A 193 -6.92 3.93 -6.09
C ALA A 193 -7.78 3.06 -5.17
N GLU A 194 -8.60 2.17 -5.75
CA GLU A 194 -9.36 1.21 -4.96
C GLU A 194 -8.43 0.12 -4.45
N VAL A 195 -8.36 0.01 -3.13
CA VAL A 195 -7.43 -0.86 -2.44
C VAL A 195 -8.15 -1.71 -1.39
N ASP A 196 -7.72 -2.96 -1.23
CA ASP A 196 -8.34 -3.89 -0.28
C ASP A 196 -8.09 -3.49 1.19
N LYS A 197 -7.00 -2.75 1.45
CA LYS A 197 -6.56 -2.36 2.77
C LYS A 197 -5.65 -1.13 2.70
N VAL A 198 -5.59 -0.34 3.76
CA VAL A 198 -4.50 0.64 4.00
C VAL A 198 -3.60 0.10 5.11
N TRP A 199 -2.29 0.14 4.92
CA TRP A 199 -1.32 -0.45 5.86
C TRP A 199 -0.80 0.54 6.91
N GLY A 200 -0.94 1.84 6.66
CA GLY A 200 -0.33 2.88 7.50
C GLY A 200 1.19 2.93 7.34
N ALA A 201 1.71 2.53 6.18
CA ALA A 201 3.14 2.47 5.91
C ALA A 201 3.76 3.83 5.55
N THR A 202 2.98 4.91 5.64
CA THR A 202 3.38 6.26 5.29
C THR A 202 3.35 7.16 6.53
N ARG A 203 4.20 8.17 6.55
CA ARG A 203 4.20 9.26 7.51
C ARG A 203 3.18 10.32 7.17
N ALA A 204 2.93 10.55 5.87
CA ALA A 204 1.93 11.51 5.45
C ALA A 204 0.52 11.13 5.93
N PHE A 205 0.18 9.83 5.96
CA PHE A 205 -1.19 9.37 6.20
C PHE A 205 -1.32 8.28 7.29
N GLY A 206 -0.24 7.59 7.62
CA GLY A 206 -0.23 6.55 8.66
C GLY A 206 -0.20 7.11 10.08
N ALA A 207 -0.54 6.26 11.04
CA ALA A 207 -0.49 6.61 12.44
C ALA A 207 0.96 6.59 12.97
N GLU A 208 1.23 7.42 13.99
CA GLU A 208 2.57 7.64 14.51
C GLU A 208 3.25 6.32 14.94
N THR A 209 2.49 5.42 15.56
CA THR A 209 2.97 4.10 16.01
C THR A 209 3.54 3.26 14.88
N GLU A 210 2.83 3.14 13.76
CA GLU A 210 3.23 2.39 12.57
C GLU A 210 4.48 3.02 11.95
N THR A 211 4.54 4.35 11.88
CA THR A 211 5.72 5.05 11.34
C THR A 211 6.97 4.90 12.22
N GLN A 212 6.79 4.78 13.53
CA GLN A 212 7.88 4.50 14.48
C GLN A 212 8.39 3.07 14.34
N GLU A 213 7.51 2.10 14.08
CA GLU A 213 7.90 0.71 13.80
C GLU A 213 8.73 0.60 12.52
N LEU A 214 8.32 1.29 11.45
CA LEU A 214 9.09 1.38 10.20
C LEU A 214 10.46 2.01 10.43
N TYR A 215 10.51 3.11 11.20
CA TYR A 215 11.78 3.75 11.53
C TYR A 215 12.69 2.83 12.35
N ALA A 216 12.16 2.14 13.36
CA ALA A 216 12.92 1.17 14.14
C ALA A 216 13.47 0.06 13.25
N TYR A 217 12.68 -0.43 12.30
CA TYR A 217 13.13 -1.42 11.31
C TYR A 217 14.33 -0.92 10.50
N ILE A 218 14.24 0.31 9.97
CA ILE A 218 15.31 0.95 9.19
C ILE A 218 16.60 1.09 9.99
N LYS A 219 16.49 1.35 11.31
CA LYS A 219 17.65 1.57 12.18
C LYS A 219 18.28 0.30 12.77
N GLY A 220 17.57 -0.85 12.74
CA GLY A 220 18.06 -2.15 13.21
C GLY A 220 18.04 -2.32 14.73
#